data_AF-A0A3S4MGZ1-F1
#
_entry.id   AF-A0A3S4MGZ1-F1
#
_cell.length_a   1.000
_cell.length_b   1.000
_cell.length_c   1.000
_cell.angle_alpha   90.00
_cell.angle_beta   90.00
_cell.angle_gamma   90.00
#
_symmetry.space_group_name_H-M   'P 1'
#
loop_
_entity.id
_entity.type
_entity.pdbx_description
1 polymer ?
#
loop_
_entity_poly.entity_id
_entity_poly.type
_entity_poly.pdbx_seq_one_letter_code
_entity_poly.pdbx_strand_id
1 'polypeptide(L)'
;MKSKLLILCCISVFNFSFSQMKITEREDLSKINKNWRLTKTHSGTYGISDKSGKIIVQPVYSRINKFGEYADDLALVKNIAGTYGFINRSGTEIIPAHYELDYLEKNFSVLKKKYIQ
;
A
#
# COMPACT_ATOMS: atom_id res chain seq x y z
N MET A 1 12.21 -34.68 -46.42
CA MET A 1 10.92 -34.41 -45.74
C MET A 1 11.16 -33.43 -44.60
N LYS A 2 10.49 -32.26 -44.72
CA LYS A 2 10.13 -31.23 -43.74
C LYS A 2 10.82 -31.21 -42.36
N SER A 3 11.56 -30.15 -42.07
CA SER A 3 11.22 -29.22 -40.97
C SER A 3 12.05 -27.92 -41.06
N LYS A 4 11.54 -26.97 -41.84
CA LYS A 4 11.68 -25.55 -41.52
C LYS A 4 10.30 -25.11 -41.02
N LEU A 5 10.19 -24.62 -39.79
CA LEU A 5 9.10 -23.71 -39.45
C LEU A 5 9.59 -22.72 -38.39
N LEU A 6 9.65 -21.47 -38.84
CA LEU A 6 9.87 -20.25 -38.09
C LEU A 6 8.99 -20.19 -36.83
N ILE A 7 9.57 -19.83 -35.70
CA ILE A 7 8.85 -19.23 -34.58
C ILE A 7 8.79 -17.73 -34.86
N LEU A 8 7.73 -17.32 -35.53
CA LEU A 8 7.26 -15.94 -35.62
C LEU A 8 5.76 -16.01 -35.82
N CYS A 9 4.97 -15.80 -34.76
CA CYS A 9 3.95 -14.76 -34.80
C CYS A 9 3.30 -14.49 -33.45
N CYS A 10 3.02 -13.19 -33.25
CA CYS A 10 1.76 -12.70 -32.74
C CYS A 10 1.59 -12.63 -31.21
N ILE A 11 2.06 -11.49 -30.68
CA ILE A 11 1.30 -10.63 -29.77
C ILE A 11 -0.19 -10.71 -30.14
N SER A 12 -1.05 -11.27 -29.28
CA SER A 12 -2.48 -10.92 -29.12
C SER A 12 -3.27 -12.01 -28.39
N VAL A 13 -3.41 -11.85 -27.07
CA VAL A 13 -4.75 -11.77 -26.45
C VAL A 13 -4.59 -11.13 -25.08
N PHE A 14 -4.47 -9.82 -25.14
CA PHE A 14 -4.89 -8.90 -24.11
C PHE A 14 -6.42 -9.02 -24.01
N ASN A 15 -6.93 -10.02 -23.29
CA ASN A 15 -8.37 -10.16 -22.99
C ASN A 15 -8.47 -10.70 -21.56
N PHE A 16 -8.60 -9.78 -20.59
CA PHE A 16 -9.88 -9.37 -20.03
C PHE A 16 -10.54 -10.52 -19.25
N SER A 17 -10.28 -10.53 -17.95
CA SER A 17 -11.35 -10.81 -17.00
C SER A 17 -11.24 -9.80 -15.88
N PHE A 18 -11.85 -8.63 -16.13
CA PHE A 18 -12.21 -7.68 -15.08
C PHE A 18 -13.38 -8.31 -14.29
N SER A 19 -13.12 -9.43 -13.62
CA SER A 19 -14.12 -10.12 -12.83
C SER A 19 -14.21 -9.45 -11.46
N GLN A 20 -15.07 -8.43 -11.42
CA GLN A 20 -15.76 -7.88 -10.27
C GLN A 20 -14.88 -7.49 -9.07
N MET A 21 -14.22 -6.34 -9.19
CA MET A 21 -13.69 -5.60 -8.04
C MET A 21 -14.87 -5.01 -7.24
N LYS A 22 -15.33 -5.74 -6.23
CA LYS A 22 -16.35 -5.27 -5.28
C LYS A 22 -15.70 -4.27 -4.33
N ILE A 23 -15.69 -3.00 -4.73
CA ILE A 23 -15.21 -1.88 -3.91
C ILE A 23 -16.13 -1.78 -2.70
N THR A 24 -15.67 -2.31 -1.56
CA THR A 24 -16.35 -2.13 -0.28
C THR A 24 -15.88 -0.80 0.29
N GLU A 25 -16.79 0.15 0.46
CA GLU A 25 -16.55 1.46 1.07
C GLU A 25 -15.81 1.32 2.41
N ARG A 26 -14.54 1.73 2.51
CA ARG A 26 -13.88 2.03 3.80
C ARG A 26 -12.80 3.12 3.68
N GLU A 27 -12.96 4.08 4.59
CA GLU A 27 -12.12 5.22 5.03
C GLU A 27 -11.60 6.21 3.96
N ASP A 28 -12.13 7.43 4.06
CA ASP A 28 -11.88 8.55 3.17
C ASP A 28 -10.51 9.22 3.45
N LEU A 29 -9.48 8.78 2.72
CA LEU A 29 -8.14 9.40 2.70
C LEU A 29 -8.09 10.68 1.83
N SER A 30 -9.22 11.12 1.24
CA SER A 30 -9.28 12.27 0.33
C SER A 30 -8.91 13.60 0.98
N LYS A 31 -8.97 13.68 2.32
CA LYS A 31 -8.53 14.86 3.09
C LYS A 31 -7.03 15.14 2.95
N ILE A 32 -6.23 14.13 2.58
CA ILE A 32 -4.76 14.21 2.53
C ILE A 32 -4.27 14.42 1.11
N ASN A 33 -4.89 13.72 0.17
CA ASN A 33 -4.76 13.92 -1.26
C ASN A 33 -6.08 13.44 -1.88
N LYS A 34 -6.85 14.32 -2.52
CA LYS A 34 -8.19 14.04 -3.07
C LYS A 34 -8.23 12.86 -4.05
N ASN A 35 -7.06 12.35 -4.46
CA ASN A 35 -6.91 11.30 -5.43
C ASN A 35 -6.48 9.96 -4.83
N TRP A 36 -6.20 9.85 -3.53
CA TRP A 36 -5.79 8.59 -2.90
C TRP A 36 -6.99 7.75 -2.47
N ARG A 37 -6.85 6.44 -2.63
CA ARG A 37 -7.85 5.44 -2.26
C ARG A 37 -7.18 4.31 -1.52
N LEU A 38 -7.78 3.89 -0.40
CA LEU A 38 -7.40 2.66 0.27
C LEU A 38 -7.77 1.48 -0.64
N THR A 39 -6.79 0.66 -0.96
CA THR A 39 -6.95 -0.47 -1.88
C THR A 39 -6.70 -1.77 -1.14
N LYS A 40 -7.60 -2.73 -1.29
CA LYS A 40 -7.57 -4.02 -0.60
C LYS A 40 -7.41 -5.15 -1.63
N THR A 41 -6.49 -6.07 -1.37
CA THR A 41 -6.29 -7.28 -2.18
C THR A 41 -7.29 -8.37 -1.81
N HIS A 42 -7.41 -9.40 -2.66
CA HIS A 42 -8.19 -10.60 -2.35
C HIS A 42 -7.68 -11.35 -1.11
N SER A 43 -6.38 -11.26 -0.80
CA SER A 43 -5.78 -11.84 0.41
C SER A 43 -6.03 -11.01 1.67
N GLY A 44 -6.63 -9.82 1.55
CA GLY A 44 -7.02 -8.99 2.68
C GLY A 44 -5.98 -7.98 3.15
N THR A 45 -4.89 -7.80 2.39
CA THR A 45 -3.90 -6.74 2.65
C THR A 45 -4.32 -5.41 2.03
N TYR A 46 -3.83 -4.32 2.59
CA TYR A 46 -4.16 -2.94 2.28
C TYR A 46 -2.93 -2.20 1.78
N GLY A 47 -3.16 -1.37 0.76
CA GLY A 47 -2.24 -0.41 0.18
C GLY A 47 -2.98 0.87 -0.18
N ILE A 48 -2.31 1.75 -0.91
CA ILE A 48 -2.89 3.01 -1.37
C ILE A 48 -2.66 3.10 -2.87
N SER A 49 -3.71 3.42 -3.62
CA SER A 49 -3.62 3.74 -5.04
C SER A 49 -4.19 5.12 -5.33
N ASP A 50 -3.82 5.70 -6.46
CA ASP A 50 -4.53 6.87 -6.96
C ASP A 50 -5.88 6.49 -7.62
N LYS A 51 -6.62 7.50 -8.10
CA LYS A 51 -7.88 7.34 -8.83
C LYS A 51 -7.76 6.58 -10.15
N SER A 52 -6.58 6.58 -10.77
CA SER A 52 -6.31 5.82 -12.01
C SER A 52 -6.00 4.34 -11.73
N GLY A 53 -5.85 3.96 -10.45
CA GLY A 53 -5.47 2.62 -10.03
C GLY A 53 -3.96 2.41 -9.93
N LYS A 54 -3.14 3.45 -10.14
CA LYS A 54 -1.69 3.36 -9.93
C LYS A 54 -1.41 3.16 -8.44
N ILE A 55 -0.65 2.12 -8.12
CA ILE A 55 -0.24 1.82 -6.74
C ILE A 55 0.79 2.86 -6.28
N ILE A 56 0.52 3.48 -5.14
CA ILE A 56 1.40 4.42 -4.44
C ILE A 56 2.06 3.71 -3.25
N VAL A 57 1.26 3.00 -2.47
CA VAL A 57 1.73 2.13 -1.38
C VAL A 57 1.33 0.71 -1.74
N GLN A 58 2.32 -0.18 -1.79
CA GLN A 58 2.06 -1.59 -2.09
C GLN A 58 1.10 -2.19 -1.06
N PRO A 59 0.16 -3.04 -1.46
CA PRO A 59 -0.82 -3.61 -0.55
C PRO A 59 -0.23 -4.77 0.25
N VAL A 60 0.66 -4.46 1.20
CA VAL A 60 1.40 -5.42 2.04
C VAL A 60 1.02 -5.34 3.51
N TYR A 61 0.19 -4.36 3.89
CA TYR A 61 -0.18 -4.13 5.28
C TYR A 61 -1.49 -4.82 5.64
N SER A 62 -1.63 -5.31 6.86
CA SER A 62 -2.92 -5.79 7.39
C SER A 62 -3.84 -4.63 7.78
N ARG A 63 -3.29 -3.43 8.00
CA ARG A 63 -4.02 -2.19 8.31
C ARG A 63 -3.19 -0.95 7.93
N ILE A 64 -3.88 0.08 7.44
CA ILE A 64 -3.35 1.44 7.28
C ILE A 64 -4.35 2.38 7.96
N ASN A 65 -3.91 3.14 8.97
CA ASN A 65 -4.72 4.13 9.66
C ASN A 65 -4.79 5.45 8.89
N LYS A 66 -5.60 6.39 9.39
CA LYS A 66 -5.68 7.74 8.82
C LYS A 66 -4.37 8.50 9.08
N PHE A 67 -3.97 9.30 8.10
CA PHE A 67 -2.90 10.27 8.32
C PHE A 67 -3.38 11.35 9.29
N GLY A 68 -2.47 11.85 10.12
CA GLY A 68 -2.80 12.90 11.10
C GLY A 68 -3.29 12.39 12.45
N GLU A 69 -3.48 11.07 12.61
CA GLU A 69 -3.88 10.49 13.91
C GLU A 69 -2.72 10.54 14.93
N TYR A 70 -1.48 10.32 14.46
CA TYR A 70 -0.27 10.34 15.29
C TYR A 70 0.58 11.60 15.08
N ALA A 71 0.70 12.02 13.82
CA ALA A 71 1.36 13.26 13.41
C ALA A 71 0.79 13.67 12.06
N ASP A 72 0.77 14.97 11.77
CA ASP A 72 0.07 15.57 10.62
C ASP A 72 0.31 14.84 9.29
N ASP A 73 1.53 14.32 9.07
CA ASP A 73 1.91 13.69 7.80
C ASP A 73 2.14 12.18 7.86
N LEU A 74 1.83 11.53 8.98
CA LEU A 74 2.08 10.10 9.18
C LEU A 74 0.80 9.31 9.36
N ALA A 75 0.77 8.12 8.76
CA ALA A 75 -0.23 7.09 9.01
C ALA A 75 0.46 5.87 9.65
N LEU A 76 -0.14 5.38 10.74
CA LEU A 76 0.26 4.11 11.34
C LEU A 76 -0.09 2.96 10.40
N VAL A 77 0.85 2.05 10.19
CA VAL A 77 0.64 0.83 9.42
C VAL A 77 0.92 -0.39 10.26
N LYS A 78 0.18 -1.47 10.02
CA LYS A 78 0.40 -2.78 10.63
C LYS A 78 0.73 -3.78 9.54
N ASN A 79 1.84 -4.49 9.64
CA ASN A 79 2.15 -5.56 8.69
C ASN A 79 1.32 -6.83 8.98
N ILE A 80 1.52 -7.88 8.19
CA ILE A 80 0.82 -9.16 8.37
C ILE A 80 1.31 -9.96 9.59
N ALA A 81 2.53 -9.71 10.07
CA ALA A 81 3.11 -10.38 11.24
C ALA A 81 2.63 -9.78 12.58
N GLY A 82 1.96 -8.63 12.53
CA GLY A 82 1.38 -7.98 13.71
C GLY A 82 2.16 -6.78 14.22
N THR A 83 3.28 -6.42 13.59
CA THR A 83 4.12 -5.28 13.98
C THR A 83 3.76 -4.00 13.23
N TYR A 84 4.21 -2.88 13.76
CA TYR A 84 3.75 -1.54 13.44
C TYR A 84 4.89 -0.63 12.99
N GLY A 85 4.55 0.32 12.13
CA GLY A 85 5.43 1.34 11.57
C GLY A 85 4.64 2.55 11.09
N PHE A 86 5.31 3.45 10.36
CA PHE A 86 4.69 4.66 9.83
C PHE A 86 5.05 4.88 8.36
N ILE A 87 4.04 5.24 7.57
CA ILE A 87 4.22 5.76 6.21
C ILE A 87 3.91 7.26 6.19
N ASN A 88 4.53 8.00 5.27
CA ASN A 88 4.23 9.41 5.04
C ASN A 88 3.26 9.63 3.86
N ARG A 89 2.95 10.91 3.58
CA ARG A 89 2.09 11.33 2.46
C ARG A 89 2.67 11.13 1.06
N SER A 90 3.93 10.69 0.92
CA SER A 90 4.44 10.19 -0.37
C SER A 90 4.26 8.68 -0.53
N GLY A 91 3.75 8.00 0.50
CA GLY A 91 3.64 6.54 0.54
C GLY A 91 4.94 5.84 0.93
N THR A 92 5.94 6.61 1.38
CA THR A 92 7.22 6.09 1.82
C THR A 92 7.10 5.60 3.26
N GLU A 93 7.58 4.39 3.52
CA GLU A 93 7.74 3.91 4.89
C GLU A 93 8.90 4.66 5.57
N ILE A 94 8.55 5.47 6.55
CA ILE A 94 9.51 6.30 7.30
C ILE A 94 9.98 5.56 8.54
N ILE A 95 9.08 4.89 9.24
CA ILE A 95 9.44 3.99 10.33
C ILE A 95 9.03 2.58 9.90
N PRO A 96 9.97 1.64 9.77
CA PRO A 96 9.68 0.31 9.27
C PRO A 96 8.74 -0.43 10.21
N ALA A 97 7.85 -1.23 9.65
CA ALA A 97 6.79 -1.92 10.39
C ALA A 97 7.31 -3.14 11.18
N HIS A 98 8.27 -2.95 12.08
CA HIS A 98 8.97 -4.00 12.84
C HIS A 98 8.80 -3.89 14.35
N TYR A 99 8.00 -2.94 14.83
CA TYR A 99 7.87 -2.64 16.25
C TYR A 99 6.56 -3.15 16.82
N GLU A 100 6.56 -3.61 18.07
CA GLU A 100 5.33 -3.71 18.85
C GLU A 100 4.71 -2.31 19.03
N LEU A 101 3.38 -2.24 19.09
CA LEU A 101 2.66 -0.96 19.17
C LEU A 101 3.12 -0.14 20.38
N ASP A 102 3.13 -0.76 21.57
CA ASP A 102 3.56 -0.12 22.81
C ASP A 102 4.99 0.44 22.73
N TYR A 103 5.90 -0.29 22.09
CA TYR A 103 7.28 0.15 21.94
C TYR A 103 7.36 1.34 20.99
N LEU A 104 6.66 1.26 19.86
CA LEU A 104 6.62 2.31 18.84
C LEU A 104 6.07 3.61 19.43
N GLU A 105 4.97 3.54 20.18
CA GLU A 105 4.33 4.70 20.79
C GLU A 105 5.21 5.35 21.87
N LYS A 106 5.77 4.53 22.79
CA LYS A 106 6.65 5.03 23.85
C LYS A 106 7.94 5.66 23.31
N ASN A 107 8.45 5.16 22.19
CA ASN A 107 9.72 5.60 21.61
C ASN A 107 9.55 6.47 20.37
N PHE A 108 8.33 6.95 20.08
CA PHE A 108 8.03 7.64 18.82
C PHE A 108 8.96 8.83 18.56
N SER A 109 9.23 9.68 19.56
CA SER A 109 10.13 10.83 19.40
C SER A 109 11.58 10.43 19.08
N VAL A 110 12.06 9.33 19.65
CA VAL A 110 13.42 8.81 19.43
C VAL A 110 13.52 8.20 18.03
N LEU A 111 12.54 7.38 17.65
CA LEU A 111 12.46 6.77 16.33
C LEU A 111 12.29 7.83 15.24
N LYS A 112 11.46 8.85 15.49
CA LYS A 112 11.28 9.98 14.58
C LYS A 112 12.61 10.67 14.29
N LYS A 113 13.41 11.00 15.31
CA LYS A 113 14.75 11.58 15.11
C LYS A 113 15.69 10.63 14.36
N LYS A 114 15.65 9.33 14.68
CA LYS A 114 16.47 8.31 14.02
C LYS A 114 16.18 8.19 12.53
N TYR A 115 14.92 8.29 12.12
CA TYR A 115 14.47 8.03 10.75
C TYR A 115 14.20 9.28 9.91
N ILE A 116 14.00 10.47 10.52
CA ILE A 116 13.53 11.67 9.81
C ILE A 116 14.57 12.82 9.76
N GLN A 117 15.65 12.77 10.55
CA GLN A 117 16.60 13.87 10.81
C GLN A 117 15.99 15.02 11.62
#